data_AF-A0A8T3CP48-F1
#
_entry.id   AF-A0A8T3CP48-F1
#
_cell.length_a   1.000
_cell.length_b   1.000
_cell.length_c   1.000
_cell.angle_alpha   90.00
_cell.angle_beta   90.00
_cell.angle_gamma   90.00
#
_symmetry.space_group_name_H-M   'P 1'
#
loop_
_entity.id
_entity.type
_entity.pdbx_description
1 polymer ?
#
loop_
_entity_poly.entity_id
_entity_poly.type
_entity_poly.pdbx_seq_one_letter_code
_entity_poly.pdbx_strand_id
1 'polypeptide(L)'
;MKLDDLKPHLFIIAAAQATILQPPATSVWDYMDRQLTVGIYGPKHIHPSFKAVCVVFCHNEIPLKLLFSDVKRGNKNLPPIVLQLWGKHQFNPGGLKDMQVVITPIDTKYEIKATDQIKEVKQDRLKTGQVVRLPFELYKASSGEMVSFKLGLIVKDPKGFPLTHFHVLSPEAAPRRSEKVGHKRLDKRKEVTRSVPIPEETEPQYPQFQDRTVNVQWYGVALKAVLRQPRVEYLLEYFKGDTVALLSRRTVKSLGQSKVKEWYIGFLRGRVGLVHCKNVKVITRDQVIDFSGVKITAQVLLDNITLPFKKLTYMYSGIQTLITEHVTSWRRFAEALGYANLSLDEIAWKHADTEAEKVACVLEKLKEDCHMEKSRKKFQHELIIGLLKMDCQGLVARLTQNTVILSAAVELGYRWRELAERLGRLSSGQIAGFEAPHRNKNGEVSLQSMWKPAYDFLYTWSSRYGNGYGAMIQDLHLGLDKMKTPVTRQWRQITGALITVNCMEILHDSAFPKP
;
A
#
# COMPACT_ATOMS: atom_id res chain seq x y z
N MET A 1 -21.44 -25.63 24.69
CA MET A 1 -20.12 -24.97 24.72
C MET A 1 -20.10 -23.98 23.56
N LYS A 2 -20.29 -22.68 23.83
CA LYS A 2 -20.34 -21.63 22.80
C LYS A 2 -18.92 -21.09 22.61
N LEU A 3 -18.41 -21.19 21.39
CA LEU A 3 -17.10 -20.67 20.98
C LEU A 3 -17.33 -19.38 20.21
N ASP A 4 -17.48 -18.28 20.96
CA ASP A 4 -17.44 -16.95 20.38
C ASP A 4 -15.98 -16.51 20.26
N ASP A 5 -15.63 -16.04 19.06
CA ASP A 5 -14.45 -15.24 18.72
C ASP A 5 -13.10 -15.96 18.52
N LEU A 6 -12.86 -16.44 17.29
CA LEU A 6 -11.54 -16.88 16.83
C LEU A 6 -11.26 -16.47 15.38
N LYS A 7 -10.60 -15.32 15.20
CA LYS A 7 -9.59 -15.11 14.14
C LYS A 7 -8.45 -14.21 14.67
N PRO A 8 -7.20 -14.35 14.20
CA PRO A 8 -6.70 -15.21 13.11
C PRO A 8 -5.60 -16.19 13.56
N HIS A 9 -5.31 -17.23 12.76
CA HIS A 9 -4.27 -18.27 12.94
C HIS A 9 -4.64 -19.56 13.70
N LEU A 10 -5.79 -20.18 13.39
CA LEU A 10 -6.02 -21.59 13.72
C LEU A 10 -6.16 -22.41 12.45
N PHE A 11 -5.18 -23.28 12.21
CA PHE A 11 -5.39 -24.52 11.48
C PHE A 11 -6.36 -25.36 12.32
N ILE A 12 -7.66 -25.15 12.15
CA ILE A 12 -8.65 -26.07 12.69
C ILE A 12 -8.53 -27.33 11.85
N ILE A 13 -7.90 -28.38 12.42
CA ILE A 13 -8.12 -29.74 11.95
C ILE A 13 -9.56 -30.05 12.35
N ALA A 14 -10.51 -29.81 11.44
CA ALA A 14 -11.83 -30.40 11.58
C ALA A 14 -11.63 -31.91 11.49
N ALA A 15 -11.68 -32.60 12.63
CA ALA A 15 -11.84 -34.04 12.64
C ALA A 15 -13.20 -34.32 12.00
N ALA A 16 -13.20 -34.74 10.73
CA ALA A 16 -14.42 -35.14 10.05
C ALA A 16 -15.05 -36.28 10.85
N GLN A 17 -16.27 -36.08 11.34
CA GLN A 17 -17.06 -37.15 11.93
C GLN A 17 -17.41 -38.10 10.79
N ALA A 18 -16.64 -39.19 10.64
CA ALA A 18 -16.85 -40.17 9.59
C ALA A 18 -18.18 -40.91 9.84
N THR A 19 -19.26 -40.47 9.19
CA THR A 19 -20.50 -41.25 9.11
C THR A 19 -20.25 -42.48 8.24
N ILE A 20 -20.52 -43.65 8.80
CA ILE A 20 -20.26 -44.99 8.27
C ILE A 20 -20.93 -45.16 6.90
N LEU A 21 -20.15 -45.16 5.82
CA LEU A 21 -20.48 -45.76 4.52
C LEU A 21 -19.21 -46.41 3.90
N GLN A 22 -19.43 -47.39 3.03
CA GLN A 22 -18.63 -48.62 2.87
C GLN A 22 -17.10 -48.49 2.63
N PRO A 23 -16.28 -49.45 3.14
CA PRO A 23 -14.85 -49.58 2.84
C PRO A 23 -14.54 -49.75 1.34
N PRO A 24 -13.32 -49.41 0.85
CA PRO A 24 -12.14 -49.04 1.63
C PRO A 24 -11.82 -47.54 1.56
N ALA A 25 -11.84 -46.86 2.70
CA ALA A 25 -11.25 -45.54 2.86
C ALA A 25 -9.90 -45.71 3.58
N THR A 26 -8.84 -45.12 3.04
CA THR A 26 -7.45 -45.29 3.50
C THR A 26 -6.89 -44.05 4.20
N SER A 27 -7.61 -42.92 4.12
CA SER A 27 -7.17 -41.65 4.67
C SER A 27 -8.35 -40.78 5.10
N VAL A 28 -8.16 -39.93 6.13
CA VAL A 28 -9.15 -38.92 6.58
C VAL A 28 -9.62 -38.02 5.42
N TRP A 29 -8.77 -37.84 4.40
CA TRP A 29 -9.09 -37.11 3.17
C TRP A 29 -10.19 -37.74 2.32
N ASP A 30 -10.41 -39.05 2.41
CA ASP A 30 -11.44 -39.76 1.67
C ASP A 30 -12.86 -39.45 2.22
N TYR A 31 -12.93 -38.88 3.44
CA TYR A 31 -14.17 -38.55 4.14
C TYR A 31 -14.55 -37.06 4.06
N MET A 32 -13.74 -36.21 3.42
CA MET A 32 -14.00 -34.78 3.30
C MET A 32 -14.60 -34.43 1.93
N ASP A 33 -15.81 -33.88 1.91
CA ASP A 33 -16.36 -33.27 0.71
C ASP A 33 -15.60 -31.98 0.39
N ARG A 34 -14.81 -31.98 -0.70
CA ARG A 34 -13.91 -30.88 -1.06
C ARG A 34 -14.30 -30.27 -2.39
N GLN A 35 -14.48 -28.95 -2.35
CA GLN A 35 -14.59 -28.14 -3.54
C GLN A 35 -13.20 -27.75 -4.05
N LEU A 36 -12.94 -27.97 -5.33
CA LEU A 36 -11.76 -27.47 -6.01
C LEU A 36 -12.11 -26.20 -6.78
N THR A 37 -11.18 -25.25 -6.80
CA THR A 37 -11.32 -24.02 -7.59
C THR A 37 -10.20 -23.95 -8.61
N VAL A 38 -10.57 -23.86 -9.89
CA VAL A 38 -9.64 -23.68 -11.00
C VAL A 38 -9.68 -22.21 -11.41
N GLY A 39 -8.55 -21.53 -11.31
CA GLY A 39 -8.38 -20.14 -11.74
C GLY A 39 -7.47 -20.05 -12.97
N ILE A 40 -7.85 -19.22 -13.94
CA ILE A 40 -7.00 -18.89 -15.07
C ILE A 40 -6.38 -17.52 -14.87
N TYR A 41 -5.05 -17.46 -14.93
CA TYR A 41 -4.29 -16.24 -14.78
C TYR A 41 -3.54 -15.91 -16.07
N GLY A 42 -3.59 -14.67 -16.53
CA GLY A 42 -2.84 -14.23 -17.71
C GLY A 42 -2.46 -12.76 -17.65
N PRO A 43 -1.81 -12.20 -18.69
CA PRO A 43 -1.49 -10.78 -18.74
C PRO A 43 -2.75 -9.91 -18.69
N LYS A 44 -2.60 -8.64 -18.30
CA LYS A 44 -3.68 -7.63 -18.31
C LYS A 44 -4.23 -7.36 -19.72
N HIS A 45 -3.38 -7.47 -20.73
CA HIS A 45 -3.73 -7.27 -22.14
C HIS A 45 -3.24 -8.45 -22.97
N ILE A 46 -4.01 -8.85 -23.97
CA ILE A 46 -3.58 -9.90 -24.90
C ILE A 46 -2.49 -9.38 -25.84
N HIS A 47 -1.47 -10.22 -26.04
CA HIS A 47 -0.35 -9.98 -26.94
C HIS A 47 -0.31 -11.04 -28.06
N PRO A 48 0.49 -10.87 -29.12
CA PRO A 48 0.63 -11.90 -30.15
C PRO A 48 1.19 -13.24 -29.63
N SER A 49 1.98 -13.19 -28.56
CA SER A 49 2.47 -14.36 -27.82
C SER A 49 2.58 -14.02 -26.34
N PHE A 50 2.04 -14.86 -25.46
CA PHE A 50 2.11 -14.67 -24.01
C PHE A 50 1.92 -15.97 -23.24
N LYS A 51 2.31 -15.95 -21.96
CA LYS A 51 2.09 -17.05 -21.02
C LYS A 51 0.87 -16.79 -20.15
N ALA A 52 0.07 -17.82 -19.97
CA ALA A 52 -0.99 -17.88 -18.98
C ALA A 52 -0.77 -19.10 -18.07
N VAL A 53 -1.44 -19.13 -16.93
CA VAL A 53 -1.27 -20.16 -15.91
C VAL A 53 -2.63 -20.59 -15.42
N CYS A 54 -2.93 -21.87 -15.60
CA CYS A 54 -4.05 -22.52 -14.93
C CYS A 54 -3.60 -22.92 -13.52
N VAL A 55 -4.38 -22.55 -12.51
CA VAL A 55 -4.04 -22.82 -11.11
C VAL A 55 -5.20 -23.55 -10.44
N VAL A 56 -4.90 -24.69 -9.82
CA VAL A 56 -5.88 -25.47 -9.06
C VAL A 56 -5.67 -25.25 -7.58
N PHE A 57 -6.72 -24.78 -6.90
CA PHE A 57 -6.78 -24.50 -5.47
C PHE A 57 -7.73 -25.48 -4.78
N CYS A 58 -7.40 -25.84 -3.54
CA CYS A 58 -8.29 -26.62 -2.66
C CYS A 58 -9.23 -25.74 -1.82
N HIS A 59 -9.38 -24.46 -2.20
CA HIS A 59 -10.22 -23.46 -1.53
C HIS A 59 -10.68 -22.40 -2.55
N ASN A 60 -11.74 -21.66 -2.22
CA ASN A 60 -12.34 -20.65 -3.09
C ASN A 60 -11.73 -19.23 -2.95
N GLU A 61 -11.02 -18.96 -1.84
CA GLU A 61 -10.36 -17.67 -1.60
C GLU A 61 -9.06 -17.54 -2.42
N ILE A 62 -9.19 -17.42 -3.73
CA ILE A 62 -8.04 -17.33 -4.66
C ILE A 62 -7.64 -15.86 -4.89
N PRO A 63 -6.33 -15.55 -5.04
CA PRO A 63 -5.86 -14.18 -5.23
C PRO A 63 -6.23 -13.61 -6.61
N LEU A 64 -6.50 -12.31 -6.71
CA LEU A 64 -6.79 -11.63 -8.00
C LEU A 64 -5.52 -11.44 -8.86
N LYS A 65 -4.35 -11.41 -8.23
CA LYS A 65 -3.04 -11.28 -8.89
C LYS A 65 -2.16 -12.45 -8.48
N LEU A 66 -1.47 -13.06 -9.44
CA LEU A 66 -0.53 -14.15 -9.23
C LEU A 66 0.88 -13.70 -9.62
N LEU A 67 1.80 -13.71 -8.66
CA LEU A 67 3.23 -13.57 -8.94
C LEU A 67 3.74 -14.89 -9.51
N PHE A 68 4.10 -14.88 -10.79
CA PHE A 68 4.59 -16.06 -11.48
C PHE A 68 6.06 -15.90 -11.87
N SER A 69 6.89 -16.83 -11.40
CA SER A 69 8.27 -17.01 -11.84
C SER A 69 8.42 -18.41 -12.43
N ASP A 70 8.86 -18.48 -13.69
CA ASP A 70 9.05 -19.76 -14.39
C ASP A 70 10.40 -20.37 -14.00
N VAL A 71 10.45 -21.01 -12.82
CA VAL A 71 11.68 -21.60 -12.27
C VAL A 71 12.22 -22.74 -13.16
N LYS A 72 11.40 -23.32 -14.05
CA LYS A 72 11.78 -24.46 -14.89
C LYS A 72 12.61 -24.10 -16.12
N ARG A 73 12.74 -22.82 -16.49
CA ARG A 73 13.61 -22.35 -17.59
C ARG A 73 14.71 -21.42 -17.09
N GLY A 74 15.66 -21.92 -16.29
CA GLY A 74 17.05 -21.45 -16.14
C GLY A 74 17.40 -19.95 -15.95
N ASN A 75 16.47 -19.00 -16.08
CA ASN A 75 16.71 -17.56 -16.15
C ASN A 75 16.38 -16.96 -14.79
N LYS A 76 17.37 -17.00 -13.89
CA LYS A 76 17.28 -16.53 -12.50
C LYS A 76 17.20 -15.00 -12.35
N ASN A 77 17.13 -14.23 -13.45
CA ASN A 77 17.34 -12.78 -13.46
C ASN A 77 16.15 -11.94 -13.99
N LEU A 78 14.99 -12.53 -14.29
CA LEU A 78 13.81 -11.75 -14.70
C LEU A 78 12.88 -11.52 -13.50
N PRO A 79 12.35 -10.29 -13.31
CA PRO A 79 11.39 -10.03 -12.24
C PRO A 79 10.13 -10.90 -12.44
N PRO A 80 9.50 -11.37 -11.35
CA PRO A 80 8.29 -12.18 -11.44
C PRO A 80 7.19 -11.43 -12.19
N ILE A 81 6.56 -12.10 -13.15
CA ILE A 81 5.49 -11.52 -13.96
C ILE A 81 4.21 -11.56 -13.13
N VAL A 82 3.53 -10.41 -13.02
CA VAL A 82 2.23 -10.32 -12.35
C VAL A 82 1.13 -10.71 -13.34
N LEU A 83 0.49 -11.84 -13.12
CA LEU A 83 -0.67 -12.30 -13.90
C LEU A 83 -1.97 -11.95 -13.18
N GLN A 84 -3.01 -11.59 -13.93
CA GLN A 84 -4.33 -11.27 -13.43
C GLN A 84 -5.28 -12.45 -13.62
N LEU A 85 -6.19 -12.65 -12.66
CA LEU A 85 -7.25 -13.64 -12.77
C LEU A 85 -8.22 -13.25 -13.88
N TRP A 86 -8.30 -14.06 -14.94
CA TRP A 86 -9.27 -13.90 -16.03
C TRP A 86 -10.63 -14.51 -15.67
N GLY A 87 -10.63 -15.57 -14.87
CA GLY A 87 -11.85 -16.22 -14.41
C GLY A 87 -11.55 -17.41 -13.51
N LYS A 88 -12.56 -17.84 -12.75
CA LYS A 88 -12.47 -18.99 -11.87
C LYS A 88 -13.72 -19.85 -11.95
N HIS A 89 -13.56 -21.13 -11.69
CA HIS A 89 -14.65 -22.08 -11.61
C HIS A 89 -14.46 -23.02 -10.42
N GLN A 90 -15.53 -23.22 -9.66
CA GLN A 90 -15.56 -24.10 -8.50
C GLN A 90 -16.39 -25.33 -8.83
N PHE A 91 -15.85 -26.52 -8.52
CA PHE A 91 -16.54 -27.78 -8.76
C PHE A 91 -16.14 -28.83 -7.71
N ASN A 92 -16.98 -29.85 -7.56
CA ASN A 92 -16.71 -30.99 -6.71
C ASN A 92 -16.25 -32.18 -7.57
N PRO A 93 -15.02 -32.68 -7.41
CA PRO A 93 -14.54 -33.86 -8.14
C PRO A 93 -15.16 -35.18 -7.65
N GLY A 94 -15.94 -35.20 -6.56
CA GLY A 94 -16.43 -36.43 -5.94
C GLY A 94 -15.27 -37.26 -5.38
N GLY A 95 -14.49 -36.64 -4.50
CA GLY A 95 -13.24 -37.17 -3.95
C GLY A 95 -11.98 -36.75 -4.73
N LEU A 96 -10.84 -36.66 -4.04
CA LEU A 96 -9.56 -36.32 -4.66
C LEU A 96 -9.10 -37.48 -5.56
N LYS A 97 -8.86 -37.21 -6.83
CA LYS A 97 -8.34 -38.16 -7.82
C LYS A 97 -7.35 -37.45 -8.76
N ASP A 98 -6.58 -38.22 -9.50
CA ASP A 98 -5.79 -37.67 -10.60
C ASP A 98 -6.74 -37.04 -11.64
N MET A 99 -6.33 -35.92 -12.22
CA MET A 99 -7.15 -35.19 -13.19
C MET A 99 -6.32 -34.65 -14.33
N GLN A 100 -6.96 -34.45 -15.48
CA GLN A 100 -6.37 -33.78 -16.63
C GLN A 100 -7.14 -32.50 -16.92
N VAL A 101 -6.45 -31.38 -17.04
CA VAL A 101 -7.03 -30.11 -17.47
C VAL A 101 -6.72 -29.95 -18.95
N VAL A 102 -7.76 -29.98 -19.78
CA VAL A 102 -7.68 -29.71 -21.22
C VAL A 102 -8.04 -28.24 -21.45
N ILE A 103 -7.17 -27.52 -22.14
CA ILE A 103 -7.29 -26.08 -22.39
C ILE A 103 -7.40 -25.86 -23.90
N THR A 104 -8.45 -25.16 -24.33
CA THR A 104 -8.73 -24.95 -25.76
C THR A 104 -9.19 -23.52 -26.02
N PRO A 105 -8.49 -22.74 -26.85
CA PRO A 105 -9.00 -21.46 -27.35
C PRO A 105 -10.20 -21.69 -28.27
N ILE A 106 -11.28 -20.93 -28.08
CA ILE A 106 -12.54 -21.06 -28.82
C ILE A 106 -12.72 -19.81 -29.69
N ASP A 107 -13.17 -20.01 -30.93
CA ASP A 107 -13.52 -18.96 -31.90
C ASP A 107 -12.41 -17.91 -32.09
N THR A 108 -11.16 -18.35 -32.17
CA THR A 108 -10.01 -17.45 -32.20
C THR A 108 -8.85 -17.98 -33.03
N LYS A 109 -7.97 -17.05 -33.43
CA LYS A 109 -6.72 -17.37 -34.14
C LYS A 109 -5.54 -17.62 -33.18
N TYR A 110 -5.82 -17.76 -31.88
CA TYR A 110 -4.84 -18.14 -30.88
C TYR A 110 -4.74 -19.66 -30.77
N GLU A 111 -3.51 -20.17 -30.73
CA GLU A 111 -3.19 -21.58 -30.59
C GLU A 111 -2.37 -21.82 -29.32
N ILE A 112 -2.49 -23.04 -28.79
CA ILE A 112 -1.68 -23.55 -27.67
C ILE A 112 -0.86 -24.72 -28.21
N LYS A 113 0.41 -24.80 -27.84
CA LYS A 113 1.27 -25.94 -28.17
C LYS A 113 0.64 -27.25 -27.70
N ALA A 114 0.74 -28.32 -28.49
CA ALA A 114 0.16 -29.63 -28.15
C ALA A 114 0.60 -30.13 -26.75
N THR A 115 1.85 -29.86 -26.34
CA THR A 115 2.38 -30.20 -25.01
C THR A 115 1.77 -29.40 -23.85
N ASP A 116 1.09 -28.30 -24.16
CA ASP A 116 0.48 -27.39 -23.19
C ASP A 116 -1.05 -27.49 -23.16
N GLN A 117 -1.67 -28.17 -24.13
CA GLN A 117 -3.12 -28.34 -24.20
C GLN A 117 -3.68 -29.27 -23.13
N ILE A 118 -2.91 -30.29 -22.72
CA ILE A 118 -3.31 -31.25 -21.68
C ILE A 118 -2.34 -31.12 -20.50
N LYS A 119 -2.87 -30.80 -19.32
CA LYS A 119 -2.09 -30.60 -18.10
C LYS A 119 -2.53 -31.57 -17.01
N GLU A 120 -1.59 -32.35 -16.49
CA GLU A 120 -1.86 -33.34 -15.45
C GLU A 120 -1.81 -32.76 -14.04
N VAL A 121 -2.77 -33.18 -13.20
CA VAL A 121 -2.86 -32.86 -11.78
C VAL A 121 -2.90 -34.16 -11.00
N LYS A 122 -1.83 -34.42 -10.23
CA LYS A 122 -1.72 -35.62 -9.38
C LYS A 122 -2.45 -35.44 -8.05
N GLN A 123 -3.15 -36.48 -7.62
CA GLN A 123 -3.89 -36.57 -6.37
C GLN A 123 -3.02 -36.26 -5.16
N ASP A 124 -1.77 -36.72 -5.12
CA ASP A 124 -0.83 -36.50 -4.00
C ASP A 124 -0.56 -35.01 -3.74
N ARG A 125 -0.53 -34.19 -4.80
CA ARG A 125 -0.36 -32.74 -4.67
C ARG A 125 -1.60 -32.06 -4.11
N LEU A 126 -2.78 -32.63 -4.38
CA LEU A 126 -4.05 -32.14 -3.84
C LEU A 126 -4.25 -32.58 -2.39
N LYS A 127 -3.85 -33.81 -2.03
CA LYS A 127 -3.89 -34.33 -0.64
C LYS A 127 -3.05 -33.46 0.31
N THR A 128 -1.91 -32.95 -0.17
CA THR A 128 -1.03 -32.07 0.60
C THR A 128 -1.49 -30.61 0.66
N GLY A 129 -2.65 -30.29 0.05
CA GLY A 129 -3.17 -28.91 0.01
C GLY A 129 -2.32 -27.96 -0.83
N GLN A 130 -1.40 -28.46 -1.66
CA GLN A 130 -0.55 -27.62 -2.50
C GLN A 130 -1.36 -27.00 -3.63
N VAL A 131 -1.07 -25.73 -3.89
CA VAL A 131 -1.57 -25.02 -5.07
C VAL A 131 -0.82 -25.53 -6.32
N VAL A 132 -1.55 -26.11 -7.26
CA VAL A 132 -0.97 -26.68 -8.49
C VAL A 132 -1.00 -25.63 -9.59
N ARG A 133 0.18 -25.19 -10.05
CA ARG A 133 0.35 -24.19 -11.12
C ARG A 133 0.75 -24.87 -12.43
N LEU A 134 -0.03 -24.63 -13.48
CA LEU A 134 0.08 -25.27 -14.79
C LEU A 134 0.24 -24.16 -15.86
N PRO A 135 1.48 -23.73 -16.16
CA PRO A 135 1.72 -22.73 -17.18
C PRO A 135 1.47 -23.29 -18.60
N PHE A 136 0.95 -22.45 -19.47
CA PHE A 136 0.75 -22.73 -20.90
C PHE A 136 1.03 -21.46 -21.73
N GLU A 137 1.46 -21.66 -22.96
CA GLU A 137 1.79 -20.57 -23.89
C GLU A 137 0.73 -20.44 -24.99
N LEU A 138 0.26 -19.21 -25.20
CA LEU A 138 -0.69 -18.84 -26.25
C LEU A 138 0.04 -18.01 -27.29
N TYR A 139 -0.13 -18.34 -28.57
CA TYR A 139 0.41 -17.56 -29.69
C TYR A 139 -0.64 -17.40 -30.79
N LYS A 140 -0.60 -16.28 -31.51
CA LYS A 140 -1.52 -15.99 -32.60
C LYS A 140 -0.97 -16.53 -33.93
N ALA A 141 -1.75 -17.34 -34.63
CA ALA A 141 -1.35 -17.99 -35.88
C ALA A 141 -1.32 -17.05 -37.10
N SER A 142 -2.03 -15.91 -37.07
CA SER A 142 -2.07 -14.95 -38.19
C SER A 142 -1.87 -13.49 -37.75
N SER A 143 -1.28 -12.68 -38.62
CA SER A 143 -1.30 -11.22 -38.47
C SER A 143 -2.75 -10.72 -38.66
N GLY A 144 -3.20 -9.79 -37.81
CA GLY A 144 -4.56 -9.28 -37.79
C GLY A 144 -4.90 -8.64 -36.45
N GLU A 145 -6.07 -8.01 -36.33
CA GLU A 145 -6.51 -7.34 -35.10
C GLU A 145 -6.64 -8.31 -33.92
N MET A 146 -6.14 -7.90 -32.76
CA MET A 146 -6.18 -8.68 -31.53
C MET A 146 -7.53 -8.38 -30.86
N VAL A 147 -8.39 -9.39 -30.78
CA VAL A 147 -9.73 -9.31 -30.21
C VAL A 147 -9.81 -10.28 -29.03
N SER A 148 -10.56 -9.91 -28.00
CA SER A 148 -10.88 -10.80 -26.88
C SER A 148 -11.47 -12.12 -27.38
N PHE A 149 -11.12 -13.23 -26.74
CA PHE A 149 -11.58 -14.57 -27.11
C PHE A 149 -11.97 -15.40 -25.89
N LYS A 150 -12.71 -16.49 -26.11
CA LYS A 150 -13.08 -17.43 -25.06
C LYS A 150 -12.04 -18.53 -24.96
N LEU A 151 -11.64 -18.85 -23.74
CA LEU A 151 -10.78 -19.99 -23.44
C LEU A 151 -11.63 -21.06 -22.73
N GLY A 152 -11.83 -22.19 -23.41
CA GLY A 152 -12.52 -23.36 -22.88
C GLY A 152 -11.61 -24.20 -22.01
N LEU A 153 -12.14 -24.67 -20.89
CA LEU A 153 -11.50 -25.58 -19.97
C LEU A 153 -12.38 -26.79 -19.72
N ILE A 154 -11.81 -27.98 -19.90
CA ILE A 154 -12.45 -29.26 -19.55
C ILE A 154 -11.54 -29.97 -18.55
N VAL A 155 -12.04 -30.20 -17.34
CA VAL A 155 -11.36 -31.04 -16.36
C VAL A 155 -11.88 -32.45 -16.53
N LYS A 156 -10.98 -33.41 -16.77
CA LYS A 156 -11.29 -34.83 -16.96
C LYS A 156 -10.74 -35.66 -15.81
N ASP A 157 -11.42 -36.77 -15.53
CA ASP A 157 -10.90 -37.82 -14.67
C ASP A 157 -9.82 -38.68 -15.38
N PRO A 158 -9.17 -39.64 -14.70
CA PRO A 158 -8.15 -40.48 -15.32
C PRO A 158 -8.69 -41.40 -16.43
N LYS A 159 -10.00 -41.65 -16.45
CA LYS A 159 -10.69 -42.47 -17.44
C LYS A 159 -11.15 -41.63 -18.65
N GLY A 160 -10.92 -40.31 -18.62
CA GLY A 160 -11.24 -39.37 -19.70
C GLY A 160 -12.65 -38.77 -19.62
N PHE A 161 -13.43 -39.06 -18.58
CA PHE A 161 -14.76 -38.48 -18.39
C PHE A 161 -14.66 -37.03 -17.90
N PRO A 162 -15.46 -36.10 -18.46
CA PRO A 162 -15.46 -34.70 -18.02
C PRO A 162 -16.08 -34.58 -16.62
N LEU A 163 -15.30 -34.05 -15.67
CA LEU A 163 -15.73 -33.69 -14.32
C LEU A 163 -16.38 -32.29 -14.30
N THR A 164 -15.87 -31.36 -15.09
CA THR A 164 -16.50 -30.05 -15.31
C THR A 164 -16.02 -29.42 -16.63
N HIS A 165 -16.83 -28.52 -17.17
CA HIS A 165 -16.52 -27.69 -18.33
C HIS A 165 -16.95 -26.24 -18.07
N PHE A 166 -16.06 -25.30 -18.35
CA PHE A 166 -16.34 -23.88 -18.27
C PHE A 166 -15.50 -23.08 -19.26
N HIS A 167 -15.89 -21.84 -19.51
CA HIS A 167 -15.13 -20.91 -20.35
C HIS A 167 -14.79 -19.64 -19.58
N VAL A 168 -13.65 -19.04 -19.91
CA VAL A 168 -13.23 -17.73 -19.41
C VAL A 168 -12.99 -16.78 -20.58
N LEU A 169 -13.27 -15.50 -20.39
CA LEU A 169 -13.04 -14.48 -21.41
C LEU A 169 -11.62 -13.91 -21.27
N SER A 170 -10.87 -13.81 -22.36
CA SER A 170 -9.58 -13.14 -22.35
C SER A 170 -9.75 -11.62 -22.23
N PRO A 171 -8.77 -10.90 -21.69
CA PRO A 171 -8.76 -9.44 -21.73
C PRO A 171 -8.67 -8.89 -23.16
N GLU A 172 -8.89 -7.59 -23.28
CA GLU A 172 -8.73 -6.86 -24.55
C GLU A 172 -7.26 -6.64 -24.91
N ALA A 173 -7.01 -6.34 -26.19
CA ALA A 173 -5.68 -6.04 -26.69
C ALA A 173 -5.15 -4.71 -26.17
N ALA A 174 -3.83 -4.58 -26.10
CA ALA A 174 -3.22 -3.30 -25.75
C ALA A 174 -3.58 -2.22 -26.80
N PRO A 175 -4.01 -1.01 -26.40
CA PRO A 175 -4.33 0.06 -27.34
C PRO A 175 -3.13 0.38 -28.25
N ARG A 176 -3.37 0.51 -29.56
CA ARG A 176 -2.30 0.76 -30.55
C ARG A 176 -1.70 2.15 -30.34
N ARG A 177 -0.37 2.21 -30.14
CA ARG A 177 0.38 3.48 -30.20
C ARG A 177 0.42 3.98 -31.64
N SER A 178 -0.22 5.11 -31.95
CA SER A 178 -0.02 5.80 -33.22
C SER A 178 1.33 6.53 -33.21
N GLU A 179 2.15 6.25 -34.21
CA GLU A 179 3.47 6.86 -34.43
C GLU A 179 3.39 8.35 -34.74
N LYS A 180 4.42 9.07 -34.31
CA LYS A 180 4.67 10.47 -34.63
C LYS A 180 4.79 10.68 -36.15
N VAL A 181 3.90 11.48 -36.72
CA VAL A 181 4.18 12.24 -37.95
C VAL A 181 3.81 13.69 -37.69
N GLY A 182 4.83 14.55 -37.66
CA GLY A 182 4.63 15.99 -37.78
C GLY A 182 4.27 16.32 -39.23
N HIS A 183 3.18 17.07 -39.43
CA HIS A 183 3.15 18.30 -40.22
C HIS A 183 1.71 18.81 -40.39
N LYS A 184 1.61 20.14 -40.35
CA LYS A 184 0.51 21.02 -40.80
C LYS A 184 -0.73 21.12 -39.91
N ARG A 185 -0.67 22.13 -39.04
CA ARG A 185 -1.77 23.11 -38.91
C ARG A 185 -2.14 23.62 -40.31
N LEU A 186 -3.34 23.32 -40.79
CA LEU A 186 -4.34 24.26 -41.31
C LEU A 186 -5.56 23.42 -41.77
N ASP A 187 -6.76 23.99 -41.62
CA ASP A 187 -8.02 23.51 -42.17
C ASP A 187 -8.76 22.37 -41.44
N LYS A 188 -9.51 22.75 -40.39
CA LYS A 188 -10.99 22.88 -40.52
C LYS A 188 -11.59 23.30 -39.17
N ARG A 189 -11.58 24.60 -38.93
CA ARG A 189 -12.64 25.26 -38.17
C ARG A 189 -13.88 25.21 -39.05
N LYS A 190 -14.81 24.28 -38.80
CA LYS A 190 -16.21 24.40 -39.18
C LYS A 190 -17.06 23.47 -38.32
N GLU A 191 -17.81 24.13 -37.43
CA GLU A 191 -19.09 23.72 -36.84
C GLU A 191 -19.20 22.28 -36.33
N VAL A 192 -18.98 22.13 -35.02
CA VAL A 192 -19.80 21.20 -34.23
C VAL A 192 -20.54 22.04 -33.21
N THR A 193 -21.84 22.12 -33.47
CA THR A 193 -22.93 22.62 -32.68
C THR A 193 -22.77 22.23 -31.21
N ARG A 194 -22.96 23.20 -30.30
CA ARG A 194 -23.12 23.00 -28.85
C ARG A 194 -24.01 21.78 -28.58
N SER A 195 -23.42 20.67 -28.17
CA SER A 195 -24.12 19.67 -27.39
C SER A 195 -24.26 20.25 -25.98
N VAL A 196 -25.51 20.33 -25.51
CA VAL A 196 -25.86 20.66 -24.13
C VAL A 196 -25.15 19.65 -23.21
N PRO A 197 -24.56 20.06 -22.07
CA PRO A 197 -23.97 19.11 -21.16
C PRO A 197 -25.09 18.22 -20.62
N ILE A 198 -24.96 16.91 -20.83
CA ILE A 198 -25.71 15.91 -20.08
C ILE A 198 -25.44 16.21 -18.60
N PRO A 199 -26.46 16.34 -17.73
CA PRO A 199 -26.23 16.58 -16.31
C PRO A 199 -25.32 15.47 -15.78
N GLU A 200 -24.13 15.84 -15.31
CA GLU A 200 -23.26 14.92 -14.58
C GLU A 200 -24.11 14.33 -13.45
N GLU A 201 -24.19 12.99 -13.43
CA GLU A 201 -24.86 12.25 -12.36
C GLU A 201 -24.37 12.79 -11.03
N THR A 202 -25.31 13.14 -10.16
CA THR A 202 -25.04 13.76 -8.87
C THR A 202 -24.08 12.86 -8.08
N GLU A 203 -22.80 13.25 -8.04
CA GLU A 203 -21.80 12.49 -7.31
C GLU A 203 -22.25 12.34 -5.84
N PRO A 204 -22.09 11.15 -5.24
CA PRO A 204 -22.43 10.97 -3.83
C PRO A 204 -21.74 12.04 -2.98
N GLN A 205 -22.52 12.72 -2.13
CA GLN A 205 -22.07 13.86 -1.36
C GLN A 205 -21.03 13.41 -0.32
N TYR A 206 -19.76 13.51 -0.68
CA TYR A 206 -18.67 13.11 0.20
C TYR A 206 -18.39 14.19 1.26
N PRO A 207 -17.93 13.80 2.46
CA PRO A 207 -17.49 14.78 3.47
C PRO A 207 -16.35 15.64 2.91
N GLN A 208 -16.58 16.94 2.81
CA GLN A 208 -15.56 17.91 2.39
C GLN A 208 -14.80 18.42 3.62
N PHE A 209 -13.49 18.64 3.46
CA PHE A 209 -12.67 19.24 4.50
C PHE A 209 -13.18 20.65 4.84
N GLN A 210 -13.43 20.91 6.13
CA GLN A 210 -13.86 22.22 6.61
C GLN A 210 -12.84 22.80 7.58
N ASP A 211 -12.47 24.07 7.37
CA ASP A 211 -11.61 24.78 8.30
C ASP A 211 -12.40 25.25 9.53
N ARG A 212 -12.57 24.33 10.48
CA ARG A 212 -13.27 24.56 11.75
C ARG A 212 -12.29 24.69 12.90
N THR A 213 -12.76 25.22 14.02
CA THR A 213 -11.99 25.25 15.26
C THR A 213 -11.79 23.84 15.80
N VAL A 214 -10.55 23.52 16.17
CA VAL A 214 -10.21 22.26 16.83
C VAL A 214 -10.69 22.33 18.26
N ASN A 215 -11.54 21.38 18.67
CA ASN A 215 -12.06 21.33 20.03
C ASN A 215 -11.00 20.75 20.98
N VAL A 216 -10.25 21.64 21.63
CA VAL A 216 -9.26 21.25 22.65
C VAL A 216 -9.93 21.14 24.01
N GLN A 217 -9.92 19.92 24.57
CA GLN A 217 -10.49 19.65 25.89
C GLN A 217 -9.48 19.87 27.03
N TRP A 218 -8.19 19.80 26.72
CA TRP A 218 -7.13 19.74 27.72
C TRP A 218 -6.13 20.87 27.51
N TYR A 219 -5.76 21.52 28.60
CA TYR A 219 -4.79 22.60 28.59
C TYR A 219 -3.69 22.29 29.60
N GLY A 220 -2.56 22.98 29.45
CA GLY A 220 -1.43 22.84 30.33
C GLY A 220 -0.79 24.18 30.62
N VAL A 221 -0.45 24.43 31.89
CA VAL A 221 0.31 25.62 32.29
C VAL A 221 1.77 25.25 32.43
N ALA A 222 2.64 25.94 31.71
CA ALA A 222 4.08 25.75 31.79
C ALA A 222 4.62 26.16 33.17
N LEU A 223 5.25 25.22 33.87
CA LEU A 223 5.80 25.41 35.22
C LEU A 223 7.18 26.10 35.23
N LYS A 224 7.86 26.11 34.08
CA LYS A 224 9.16 26.77 33.89
C LYS A 224 9.35 27.22 32.45
N ALA A 225 10.22 28.19 32.24
CA ALA A 225 10.61 28.63 30.91
C ALA A 225 11.57 27.63 30.25
N VAL A 226 11.39 27.44 28.95
CA VAL A 226 12.23 26.60 28.09
C VAL A 226 12.42 27.32 26.76
N LEU A 227 13.63 27.84 26.57
CA LEU A 227 14.11 28.44 25.33
C LEU A 227 15.32 27.64 24.85
N ARG A 228 15.47 27.47 23.53
CA ARG A 228 16.55 26.65 22.97
C ARG A 228 17.36 27.44 21.95
N GLN A 229 18.67 27.42 22.13
CA GLN A 229 19.63 27.92 21.14
C GLN A 229 20.60 26.77 20.82
N PRO A 230 20.58 26.23 19.58
CA PRO A 230 19.71 26.60 18.46
C PRO A 230 18.25 26.12 18.60
N ARG A 231 17.39 26.74 17.76
CA ARG A 231 16.10 26.24 17.26
C ARG A 231 16.01 24.72 17.18
N VAL A 232 15.23 24.06 18.03
CA VAL A 232 15.02 22.61 17.92
C VAL A 232 13.67 22.27 17.30
N GLU A 233 13.66 21.59 16.16
CA GLU A 233 12.43 21.17 15.48
C GLU A 233 11.56 20.27 16.35
N TYR A 234 10.24 20.45 16.25
CA TYR A 234 9.20 19.69 16.94
C TYR A 234 9.22 19.72 18.48
N LEU A 235 10.09 20.52 19.10
CA LEU A 235 10.01 20.84 20.53
C LEU A 235 9.47 22.25 20.70
N LEU A 236 8.44 22.41 21.53
CA LEU A 236 7.89 23.73 21.83
C LEU A 236 8.79 24.49 22.79
N GLU A 237 8.83 25.81 22.58
CA GLU A 237 9.46 26.79 23.46
C GLU A 237 8.37 27.61 24.11
N TYR A 238 8.51 27.85 25.41
CA TYR A 238 7.47 28.43 26.25
C TYR A 238 8.09 29.13 27.45
N PHE A 239 7.41 30.14 27.99
CA PHE A 239 7.76 30.77 29.25
C PHE A 239 6.99 30.11 30.41
N LYS A 240 7.46 30.37 31.63
CA LYS A 240 6.70 29.99 32.83
C LYS A 240 5.37 30.75 32.82
N GLY A 241 4.27 30.03 33.05
CA GLY A 241 2.92 30.58 33.03
C GLY A 241 2.23 30.50 31.66
N ASP A 242 2.95 30.18 30.57
CA ASP A 242 2.33 30.01 29.25
C ASP A 242 1.28 28.89 29.31
N THR A 243 0.07 29.18 28.82
CA THR A 243 -0.96 28.17 28.57
C THR A 243 -0.68 27.49 27.24
N VAL A 244 -0.66 26.16 27.23
CA VAL A 244 -0.46 25.31 26.05
C VAL A 244 -1.72 24.48 25.85
N ALA A 245 -2.29 24.52 24.64
CA ALA A 245 -3.36 23.59 24.27
C ALA A 245 -2.79 22.19 24.09
N LEU A 246 -3.29 21.20 24.80
CA LEU A 246 -2.84 19.81 24.68
C LEU A 246 -3.76 19.09 23.70
N LEU A 247 -3.21 18.75 22.54
CA LEU A 247 -3.99 18.14 21.45
C LEU A 247 -4.39 16.71 21.81
N SER A 248 -3.49 15.94 22.43
CA SER A 248 -3.75 14.58 22.85
C SER A 248 -3.26 14.31 24.27
N ARG A 249 -3.97 13.43 24.99
CA ARG A 249 -3.50 12.85 26.26
C ARG A 249 -2.46 11.76 26.05
N ARG A 250 -2.37 11.18 24.84
CA ARG A 250 -1.33 10.21 24.51
C ARG A 250 0.03 10.92 24.53
N THR A 251 0.99 10.30 25.19
CA THR A 251 2.34 10.83 25.29
C THR A 251 3.25 10.22 24.24
N VAL A 252 4.15 11.03 23.71
CA VAL A 252 5.29 10.58 22.92
C VAL A 252 6.44 10.29 23.87
N LYS A 253 7.15 9.18 23.65
CA LYS A 253 8.33 8.80 24.43
C LYS A 253 9.60 9.09 23.64
N SER A 254 10.62 9.65 24.28
CA SER A 254 11.95 9.80 23.69
C SER A 254 13.04 9.69 24.75
N LEU A 255 14.25 9.31 24.36
CA LEU A 255 15.36 9.18 25.30
C LEU A 255 15.97 10.54 25.63
N GLY A 256 15.99 10.88 26.92
CA GLY A 256 16.78 12.00 27.45
C GLY A 256 18.27 11.64 27.58
N GLN A 257 19.01 12.41 28.38
CA GLN A 257 20.42 12.12 28.66
C GLN A 257 20.63 10.77 29.37
N SER A 258 19.71 10.38 30.27
CA SER A 258 19.85 9.16 31.09
C SER A 258 18.56 8.35 31.27
N LYS A 259 17.39 8.93 30.94
CA LYS A 259 16.08 8.28 31.14
C LYS A 259 15.15 8.60 29.97
N VAL A 260 14.21 7.69 29.71
CA VAL A 260 13.08 7.95 28.80
C VAL A 260 12.24 9.08 29.39
N LYS A 261 11.94 10.07 28.56
CA LYS A 261 11.08 11.21 28.85
C LYS A 261 9.75 11.04 28.14
N GLU A 262 8.72 11.58 28.76
CA GLU A 262 7.38 11.63 28.20
C GLU A 262 7.02 13.07 27.83
N TRP A 263 6.32 13.20 26.71
CA TRP A 263 5.99 14.48 26.11
C TRP A 263 4.53 14.49 25.70
N TYR A 264 3.82 15.57 26.02
CA TYR A 264 2.52 15.86 25.42
C TYR A 264 2.72 16.48 24.05
N ILE A 265 1.76 16.26 23.16
CA ILE A 265 1.65 17.00 21.91
C ILE A 265 0.81 18.24 22.19
N GLY A 266 1.46 19.40 22.12
CA GLY A 266 0.86 20.69 22.41
C GLY A 266 0.78 21.59 21.18
N PHE A 267 -0.05 22.61 21.28
CA PHE A 267 -0.10 23.75 20.39
C PHE A 267 0.17 25.04 21.17
N LEU A 268 1.14 25.82 20.69
CA LEU A 268 1.49 27.12 21.25
C LEU A 268 2.02 28.04 20.15
N ARG A 269 1.50 29.27 20.09
CA ARG A 269 1.98 30.34 19.18
C ARG A 269 2.08 29.90 17.71
N GLY A 270 1.01 29.30 17.20
CA GLY A 270 0.95 28.85 15.79
C GLY A 270 1.68 27.54 15.49
N ARG A 271 2.27 26.89 16.49
CA ARG A 271 3.09 25.69 16.29
C ARG A 271 2.56 24.48 17.05
N VAL A 272 2.51 23.33 16.39
CA VAL A 272 2.35 22.02 17.03
C VAL A 272 3.72 21.45 17.36
N GLY A 273 3.88 20.89 18.55
CA GLY A 273 5.12 20.25 18.95
C GLY A 273 5.05 19.57 20.31
N LEU A 274 6.19 19.06 20.76
CA LEU A 274 6.29 18.35 22.02
C LEU A 274 6.58 19.28 23.19
N VAL A 275 5.87 19.07 24.29
CA VAL A 275 6.09 19.70 25.59
C VAL A 275 6.32 18.62 26.65
N HIS A 276 7.37 18.77 27.46
CA HIS A 276 7.76 17.76 28.44
C HIS A 276 6.71 17.67 29.55
N CYS A 277 6.20 16.47 29.85
CA CYS A 277 5.10 16.30 30.80
C CYS A 277 5.41 16.88 32.19
N LYS A 278 6.65 16.73 32.68
CA LYS A 278 7.03 17.28 34.01
C LYS A 278 7.12 18.82 34.05
N ASN A 279 7.12 19.48 32.90
CA ASN A 279 7.20 20.94 32.83
C ASN A 279 5.81 21.58 32.72
N VAL A 280 4.74 20.79 32.75
CA VAL A 280 3.38 21.25 32.49
C VAL A 280 2.46 20.72 33.57
N LYS A 281 1.65 21.61 34.17
CA LYS A 281 0.51 21.22 34.98
C LYS A 281 -0.72 21.19 34.09
N VAL A 282 -1.32 20.00 33.93
CA VAL A 282 -2.56 19.84 33.17
C VAL A 282 -3.70 20.52 33.92
N ILE A 283 -4.51 21.29 33.20
CA ILE A 283 -5.67 22.03 33.70
C ILE A 283 -6.87 21.80 32.77
N THR A 284 -8.08 21.98 33.30
CA THR A 284 -9.32 21.91 32.51
C THR A 284 -9.59 23.23 31.80
N ARG A 285 -10.49 23.22 30.82
CA ARG A 285 -10.88 24.41 30.06
C ARG A 285 -11.38 25.55 30.95
N ASP A 286 -12.10 25.24 32.03
CA ASP A 286 -12.65 26.24 32.95
C ASP A 286 -11.57 26.96 33.78
N GLN A 287 -10.38 26.36 33.89
CA GLN A 287 -9.24 26.93 34.62
C GLN A 287 -8.35 27.81 33.73
N VAL A 288 -8.71 27.97 32.45
CA VAL A 288 -7.92 28.73 31.47
C VAL A 288 -8.22 30.22 31.62
N ILE A 289 -7.25 30.97 32.15
CA ILE A 289 -7.41 32.40 32.45
C ILE A 289 -7.25 33.27 31.19
N ASP A 290 -6.35 32.90 30.28
CA ASP A 290 -6.13 33.63 29.02
C ASP A 290 -5.72 32.67 27.88
N PHE A 291 -6.62 32.47 26.92
CA PHE A 291 -6.39 31.70 25.69
C PHE A 291 -7.22 32.21 24.50
N SER A 292 -7.83 33.38 24.64
CA SER A 292 -8.80 33.94 23.67
C SER A 292 -8.16 34.32 22.34
N GLY A 293 -6.84 34.58 22.32
CA GLY A 293 -6.07 34.92 21.12
C GLY A 293 -5.58 33.74 20.28
N VAL A 294 -5.72 32.49 20.75
CA VAL A 294 -5.14 31.31 20.08
C VAL A 294 -6.25 30.47 19.44
N LYS A 295 -6.60 30.78 18.19
CA LYS A 295 -7.53 29.97 17.39
C LYS A 295 -6.78 28.83 16.71
N ILE A 296 -6.99 27.61 17.21
CA ILE A 296 -6.51 26.39 16.56
C ILE A 296 -7.58 25.97 15.56
N THR A 297 -7.29 26.07 14.27
CA THR A 297 -8.20 25.61 13.21
C THR A 297 -7.69 24.32 12.58
N ALA A 298 -8.57 23.59 11.89
CA ALA A 298 -8.22 22.36 11.20
C ALA A 298 -7.13 22.60 10.15
N GLN A 299 -7.17 23.73 9.43
CA GLN A 299 -6.13 24.09 8.47
C GLN A 299 -4.78 24.35 9.15
N VAL A 300 -4.77 25.09 10.28
CA VAL A 300 -3.53 25.33 11.04
C VAL A 300 -2.94 24.03 11.59
N LEU A 301 -3.79 23.11 12.06
CA LEU A 301 -3.37 21.78 12.50
C LEU A 301 -2.78 20.99 11.34
N LEU A 302 -3.47 20.92 10.20
CA LEU A 302 -3.03 20.25 8.98
C LEU A 302 -1.65 20.74 8.52
N ASP A 303 -1.46 22.06 8.45
CA ASP A 303 -0.21 22.67 8.00
C ASP A 303 0.96 22.30 8.92
N ASN A 304 0.72 22.23 10.23
CA ASN A 304 1.75 21.88 11.20
C ASN A 304 2.11 20.39 11.19
N ILE A 305 1.11 19.50 11.09
CA ILE A 305 1.34 18.06 11.19
C ILE A 305 1.90 17.45 9.90
N THR A 306 1.83 18.17 8.77
CA THR A 306 2.36 17.70 7.48
C THR A 306 3.78 18.14 7.20
N LEU A 307 4.35 19.09 7.97
CA LEU A 307 5.74 19.55 7.84
C LEU A 307 6.81 18.46 7.69
N PRO A 308 6.73 17.29 8.36
CA PRO A 308 7.78 16.27 8.26
C PRO A 308 7.99 15.77 6.82
N PHE A 309 6.90 15.69 6.05
CA PHE A 309 6.90 15.20 4.66
C PHE A 309 7.62 16.13 3.67
N LYS A 310 8.07 17.31 4.10
CA LYS A 310 8.97 18.15 3.29
C LYS A 310 10.39 17.60 3.21
N LYS A 311 10.80 16.76 4.17
CA LYS A 311 12.19 16.29 4.32
C LYS A 311 12.32 14.77 4.33
N LEU A 312 11.23 14.03 4.49
CA LEU A 312 11.27 12.57 4.45
C LEU A 312 11.57 12.04 3.03
N THR A 313 12.32 10.95 2.96
CA THR A 313 12.65 10.24 1.73
C THR A 313 11.50 9.31 1.34
N TYR A 314 11.12 9.33 0.07
CA TYR A 314 10.05 8.51 -0.48
C TYR A 314 10.46 7.80 -1.77
N MET A 315 9.77 6.70 -2.09
CA MET A 315 9.85 6.05 -3.40
C MET A 315 8.58 6.36 -4.21
N TYR A 316 8.74 7.08 -5.32
CA TYR A 316 7.62 7.49 -6.17
C TYR A 316 6.80 6.29 -6.66
N SER A 317 7.47 5.21 -7.11
CA SER A 317 6.79 4.00 -7.59
C SER A 317 5.89 3.37 -6.53
N GLY A 318 6.38 3.26 -5.29
CA GLY A 318 5.60 2.73 -4.17
C GLY A 318 4.41 3.61 -3.80
N ILE A 319 4.58 4.94 -3.85
CA ILE A 319 3.47 5.88 -3.68
C ILE A 319 2.46 5.70 -4.81
N GLN A 320 2.90 5.73 -6.08
CA GLN A 320 2.02 5.61 -7.24
C GLN A 320 1.15 4.36 -7.17
N THR A 321 1.73 3.19 -6.87
CA THR A 321 0.96 1.95 -6.70
C THR A 321 -0.07 2.07 -5.59
N LEU A 322 0.30 2.59 -4.41
CA LEU A 322 -0.64 2.71 -3.30
C LEU A 322 -1.78 3.67 -3.59
N ILE A 323 -1.48 4.82 -4.19
CA ILE A 323 -2.47 5.84 -4.54
C ILE A 323 -3.46 5.29 -5.58
N THR A 324 -2.96 4.72 -6.68
CA THR A 324 -3.83 4.23 -7.75
C THR A 324 -4.65 3.00 -7.36
N GLU A 325 -4.22 2.22 -6.37
CA GLU A 325 -4.99 1.09 -5.84
C GLU A 325 -6.09 1.50 -4.84
N HIS A 326 -5.95 2.63 -4.14
CA HIS A 326 -6.84 2.99 -3.02
C HIS A 326 -7.67 4.26 -3.26
N VAL A 327 -7.27 5.13 -4.19
CA VAL A 327 -8.04 6.33 -4.57
C VAL A 327 -8.99 5.97 -5.70
N THR A 328 -10.29 6.13 -5.45
CA THR A 328 -11.36 5.67 -6.36
C THR A 328 -11.92 6.75 -7.29
N SER A 329 -11.68 8.03 -6.99
CA SER A 329 -12.12 9.17 -7.82
C SER A 329 -10.94 10.08 -8.12
N TRP A 330 -10.58 10.17 -9.40
CA TRP A 330 -9.51 11.08 -9.85
C TRP A 330 -9.89 12.55 -9.65
N ARG A 331 -11.18 12.90 -9.82
CA ARG A 331 -11.67 14.28 -9.73
C ARG A 331 -11.52 14.81 -8.30
N ARG A 332 -12.00 14.05 -7.32
CA ARG A 332 -11.85 14.39 -5.91
C ARG A 332 -10.38 14.50 -5.50
N PHE A 333 -9.52 13.64 -6.06
CA PHE A 333 -8.08 13.70 -5.82
C PHE A 333 -7.44 14.95 -6.42
N ALA A 334 -7.81 15.31 -7.65
CA ALA A 334 -7.38 16.54 -8.31
C ALA A 334 -7.83 17.78 -7.53
N GLU A 335 -9.10 17.84 -7.13
CA GLU A 335 -9.66 18.94 -6.33
C GLU A 335 -8.92 19.12 -5.00
N ALA A 336 -8.68 18.04 -4.26
CA ALA A 336 -7.99 18.09 -2.97
C ALA A 336 -6.53 18.56 -3.09
N LEU A 337 -5.90 18.34 -4.24
CA LEU A 337 -4.55 18.81 -4.57
C LEU A 337 -4.53 20.25 -5.14
N GLY A 338 -5.71 20.87 -5.33
CA GLY A 338 -5.84 22.23 -5.84
C GLY A 338 -5.94 22.34 -7.36
N TYR A 339 -6.26 21.23 -8.05
CA TYR A 339 -6.46 21.16 -9.50
C TYR A 339 -7.93 21.20 -9.93
N ALA A 340 -8.83 21.72 -9.07
CA ALA A 340 -10.28 21.75 -9.31
C ALA A 340 -10.70 22.43 -10.63
N ASN A 341 -9.91 23.41 -11.09
CA ASN A 341 -10.20 24.18 -12.30
C ASN A 341 -9.60 23.58 -13.58
N LEU A 342 -8.87 22.46 -13.48
CA LEU A 342 -8.23 21.83 -14.62
C LEU A 342 -9.09 20.68 -15.13
N SER A 343 -9.27 20.63 -16.44
CA SER A 343 -9.87 19.50 -17.13
C SER A 343 -8.91 18.29 -17.14
N LEU A 344 -9.47 17.09 -17.34
CA LEU A 344 -8.65 15.88 -17.48
C LEU A 344 -7.66 16.01 -18.65
N ASP A 345 -8.04 16.69 -19.75
CA ASP A 345 -7.19 16.91 -20.92
C ASP A 345 -5.99 17.84 -20.63
N GLU A 346 -6.13 18.78 -19.69
CA GLU A 346 -5.04 19.66 -19.24
C GLU A 346 -4.09 18.97 -18.26
N ILE A 347 -4.58 17.96 -17.53
CA ILE A 347 -3.79 17.17 -16.57
C ILE A 347 -3.10 16.00 -17.28
N ALA A 348 -3.81 15.30 -18.16
CA ALA A 348 -3.36 14.08 -18.80
C ALA A 348 -2.83 14.35 -20.20
N TRP A 349 -1.51 14.22 -20.38
CA TRP A 349 -0.87 14.26 -21.69
C TRP A 349 -1.13 12.99 -22.54
N LYS A 350 -1.82 12.00 -21.99
CA LYS A 350 -2.11 10.69 -22.59
C LYS A 350 -3.56 10.32 -22.32
N HIS A 351 -4.16 9.54 -23.22
CA HIS A 351 -5.48 8.96 -23.00
C HIS A 351 -5.44 8.05 -21.75
N ALA A 352 -6.32 8.32 -20.79
CA ALA A 352 -6.43 7.61 -19.52
C ALA A 352 -7.87 7.09 -19.36
N ASP A 353 -8.04 5.80 -19.56
CA ASP A 353 -9.37 5.18 -19.67
C ASP A 353 -9.89 4.75 -18.30
N THR A 354 -9.00 4.22 -17.46
CA THR A 354 -9.36 3.75 -16.13
C THR A 354 -9.20 4.84 -15.07
N GLU A 355 -10.02 4.80 -14.02
CA GLU A 355 -9.88 5.71 -12.87
C GLU A 355 -8.48 5.69 -12.26
N ALA A 356 -7.86 4.51 -12.17
CA ALA A 356 -6.49 4.35 -11.68
C ALA A 356 -5.46 5.06 -12.57
N GLU A 357 -5.65 5.06 -13.90
CA GLU A 357 -4.79 5.78 -14.85
C GLU A 357 -4.99 7.29 -14.73
N LYS A 358 -6.24 7.76 -14.59
CA LYS A 358 -6.53 9.19 -14.38
C LYS A 358 -5.94 9.69 -13.06
N VAL A 359 -6.06 8.91 -11.98
CA VAL A 359 -5.39 9.18 -10.68
C VAL A 359 -3.87 9.23 -10.85
N ALA A 360 -3.29 8.32 -11.65
CA ALA A 360 -1.86 8.35 -11.95
C ALA A 360 -1.45 9.63 -12.69
N CYS A 361 -2.25 10.09 -13.66
CA CYS A 361 -2.00 11.35 -14.37
C CYS A 361 -2.02 12.55 -13.41
N VAL A 362 -2.98 12.63 -12.49
CA VAL A 362 -3.01 13.67 -11.44
C VAL A 362 -1.75 13.62 -10.57
N LEU A 363 -1.31 12.43 -10.19
CA LEU A 363 -0.10 12.24 -9.37
C LEU A 363 1.18 12.63 -10.13
N GLU A 364 1.28 12.28 -11.42
CA GLU A 364 2.38 12.68 -12.31
C GLU A 364 2.42 14.20 -12.44
N LYS A 365 1.26 14.83 -12.67
CA LYS A 365 1.14 16.29 -12.72
C LYS A 365 1.61 16.97 -11.43
N LEU A 366 1.19 16.44 -10.27
CA LEU A 366 1.66 16.93 -8.97
C LEU A 366 3.18 16.85 -8.84
N LYS A 367 3.78 15.74 -9.28
CA LYS A 367 5.23 15.54 -9.26
C LYS A 367 5.94 16.54 -10.17
N GLU A 368 5.46 16.73 -11.39
CA GLU A 368 5.99 17.71 -12.34
C GLU A 368 5.98 19.11 -11.73
N ASP A 369 4.82 19.57 -11.24
CA ASP A 369 4.65 20.91 -10.67
C ASP A 369 5.51 21.14 -9.41
N CYS A 370 5.77 20.08 -8.63
CA CYS A 370 6.66 20.14 -7.46
C CYS A 370 8.15 20.11 -7.82
N HIS A 371 8.52 19.62 -9.01
CA HIS A 371 9.90 19.55 -9.49
C HIS A 371 10.28 20.71 -10.41
N MET A 372 9.35 21.57 -10.79
CA MET A 372 9.64 22.84 -11.46
C MET A 372 10.57 23.70 -10.58
N GLU A 373 11.64 24.26 -11.16
CA GLU A 373 12.72 24.97 -10.43
C GLU A 373 12.22 26.13 -9.54
N LYS A 374 11.08 26.74 -9.87
CA LYS A 374 10.47 27.85 -9.12
C LYS A 374 9.56 27.40 -7.98
N SER A 375 9.28 26.10 -7.88
CA SER A 375 8.30 25.56 -6.94
C SER A 375 8.89 25.44 -5.54
N ARG A 376 8.28 26.12 -4.58
CA ARG A 376 8.58 25.93 -3.14
C ARG A 376 7.88 24.69 -2.56
N LYS A 377 6.99 24.06 -3.34
CA LYS A 377 6.20 22.89 -2.92
C LYS A 377 7.08 21.64 -2.91
N LYS A 378 6.73 20.68 -2.04
CA LYS A 378 7.39 19.38 -1.96
C LYS A 378 6.36 18.30 -2.24
N PHE A 379 6.64 17.45 -3.22
CA PHE A 379 5.69 16.44 -3.71
C PHE A 379 4.99 15.66 -2.59
N GLN A 380 5.76 15.07 -1.67
CA GLN A 380 5.19 14.27 -0.61
C GLN A 380 4.37 15.09 0.39
N HIS A 381 4.80 16.31 0.69
CA HIS A 381 4.06 17.24 1.55
C HIS A 381 2.69 17.58 0.96
N GLU A 382 2.65 17.99 -0.30
CA GLU A 382 1.39 18.33 -0.98
C GLU A 382 0.47 17.12 -1.11
N LEU A 383 1.03 15.94 -1.41
CA LEU A 383 0.27 14.70 -1.49
C LEU A 383 -0.42 14.37 -0.17
N ILE A 384 0.31 14.41 0.95
CA ILE A 384 -0.27 14.09 2.26
C ILE A 384 -1.34 15.11 2.66
N ILE A 385 -1.16 16.39 2.33
CA ILE A 385 -2.18 17.42 2.52
C ILE A 385 -3.46 17.06 1.75
N GLY A 386 -3.35 16.74 0.46
CA GLY A 386 -4.50 16.37 -0.37
C GLY A 386 -5.24 15.16 0.18
N LEU A 387 -4.51 14.10 0.56
CA LEU A 387 -5.11 12.89 1.11
C LEU A 387 -5.79 13.11 2.46
N LEU A 388 -5.23 13.94 3.34
CA LEU A 388 -5.88 14.31 4.60
C LEU A 388 -7.14 15.15 4.37
N LYS A 389 -7.15 16.02 3.35
CA LYS A 389 -8.36 16.77 2.93
C LYS A 389 -9.42 15.86 2.29
N MET A 390 -9.02 14.71 1.77
CA MET A 390 -9.93 13.66 1.31
C MET A 390 -10.31 12.67 2.41
N ASP A 391 -9.94 12.90 3.66
CA ASP A 391 -10.19 11.98 4.76
C ASP A 391 -9.64 10.56 4.55
N CYS A 392 -8.57 10.41 3.77
CA CYS A 392 -7.92 9.13 3.50
C CYS A 392 -6.94 8.74 4.63
N GLN A 393 -7.38 8.79 5.90
CA GLN A 393 -6.51 8.60 7.07
C GLN A 393 -5.72 7.28 7.05
N GLY A 394 -6.37 6.18 6.66
CA GLY A 394 -5.72 4.86 6.56
C GLY A 394 -4.61 4.83 5.50
N LEU A 395 -4.81 5.48 4.36
CA LEU A 395 -3.81 5.59 3.30
C LEU A 395 -2.65 6.49 3.73
N VAL A 396 -2.93 7.62 4.38
CA VAL A 396 -1.92 8.52 4.95
C VAL A 396 -1.08 7.80 6.00
N ALA A 397 -1.70 7.01 6.88
CA ALA A 397 -1.00 6.23 7.89
C ALA A 397 -0.03 5.21 7.25
N ARG A 398 -0.49 4.48 6.23
CA ARG A 398 0.35 3.51 5.50
C ARG A 398 1.49 4.19 4.73
N LEU A 399 1.22 5.32 4.07
CA LEU A 399 2.25 6.11 3.40
C LEU A 399 3.29 6.65 4.39
N THR A 400 2.83 7.13 5.55
CA THR A 400 3.70 7.62 6.63
C THR A 400 4.62 6.51 7.13
N GLN A 401 4.07 5.32 7.39
CA GLN A 401 4.84 4.13 7.76
C GLN A 401 5.92 3.79 6.72
N ASN A 402 5.54 3.65 5.45
CA ASN A 402 6.49 3.28 4.39
C ASN A 402 7.61 4.32 4.24
N THR A 403 7.25 5.59 4.35
CA THR A 403 8.19 6.70 4.23
C THR A 403 9.14 6.77 5.42
N VAL A 404 8.64 6.58 6.65
CA VAL A 404 9.47 6.56 7.85
C VAL A 404 10.47 5.40 7.79
N ILE A 405 10.03 4.21 7.36
CA ILE A 405 10.89 3.04 7.18
C ILE A 405 12.01 3.34 6.18
N LEU A 406 11.66 3.84 4.99
CA LEU A 406 12.63 4.17 3.96
C LEU A 406 13.60 5.27 4.40
N SER A 407 13.07 6.37 4.96
CA SER A 407 13.90 7.47 5.41
C SER A 407 14.86 7.03 6.51
N ALA A 408 14.39 6.20 7.46
CA ALA A 408 15.27 5.66 8.50
C ALA A 408 16.35 4.76 7.91
N ALA A 409 16.02 3.91 6.93
CA ALA A 409 17.00 3.08 6.24
C ALA A 409 18.09 3.90 5.54
N VAL A 410 17.70 4.98 4.87
CA VAL A 410 18.60 5.91 4.18
C VAL A 410 19.50 6.65 5.16
N GLU A 411 18.93 7.19 6.24
CA GLU A 411 19.66 7.95 7.27
C GLU A 411 20.61 7.06 8.10
N LEU A 412 20.26 5.78 8.28
CA LEU A 412 21.12 4.84 8.99
C LEU A 412 22.36 4.45 8.17
N GLY A 413 22.20 4.25 6.86
CA GLY A 413 23.26 3.67 6.02
C GLY A 413 23.86 2.43 6.68
N TYR A 414 25.19 2.33 6.75
CA TYR A 414 25.89 1.18 7.35
C TYR A 414 25.58 0.94 8.85
N ARG A 415 25.05 1.94 9.56
CA ARG A 415 24.77 1.88 11.00
C ARG A 415 23.50 1.11 11.33
N TRP A 416 22.76 0.67 10.31
CA TRP A 416 21.59 -0.18 10.47
C TRP A 416 21.88 -1.47 11.24
N ARG A 417 23.13 -1.99 11.16
CA ARG A 417 23.58 -3.18 11.91
C ARG A 417 23.44 -3.00 13.42
N GLU A 418 23.88 -1.86 13.93
CA GLU A 418 23.74 -1.50 15.35
C GLU A 418 22.26 -1.47 15.77
N LEU A 419 21.41 -0.90 14.90
CA LEU A 419 19.98 -0.87 15.16
C LEU A 419 19.36 -2.28 15.13
N ALA A 420 19.79 -3.13 14.20
CA ALA A 420 19.30 -4.49 14.04
C ALA A 420 19.65 -5.40 15.23
N GLU A 421 20.86 -5.28 15.77
CA GLU A 421 21.27 -5.95 17.00
C GLU A 421 20.39 -5.54 18.20
N ARG A 422 19.96 -4.27 18.26
CA ARG A 422 19.22 -3.73 19.40
C ARG A 422 17.71 -3.93 19.31
N LEU A 423 17.12 -3.58 18.17
CA LEU A 423 15.67 -3.66 17.92
C LEU A 423 15.22 -5.05 17.50
N GLY A 424 16.04 -5.73 16.69
CA GLY A 424 15.74 -7.05 16.14
C GLY A 424 16.39 -8.19 16.91
N ARG A 425 17.37 -7.91 17.80
CA ARG A 425 18.21 -8.92 18.45
C ARG A 425 18.86 -9.87 17.44
N LEU A 426 19.20 -9.33 16.27
CA LEU A 426 19.79 -10.13 15.20
C LEU A 426 21.24 -10.49 15.51
N SER A 427 21.61 -11.73 15.23
CA SER A 427 22.99 -12.19 15.23
C SER A 427 23.74 -11.68 14.00
N SER A 428 25.08 -11.68 14.05
CA SER A 428 25.92 -11.29 12.91
C SER A 428 25.63 -12.13 11.65
N GLY A 429 25.29 -13.42 11.81
CA GLY A 429 24.87 -14.29 10.71
C GLY A 429 23.55 -13.85 10.05
N GLN A 430 22.55 -13.45 10.85
CA GLN A 430 21.29 -12.93 10.33
C GLN A 430 21.47 -11.58 9.63
N ILE A 431 22.34 -10.71 10.15
CA ILE A 431 22.71 -9.44 9.50
C ILE A 431 23.35 -9.71 8.14
N ALA A 432 24.30 -10.66 8.07
CA ALA A 432 24.91 -11.06 6.81
C ALA A 432 23.88 -11.63 5.80
N GLY A 433 22.84 -12.30 6.29
CA GLY A 433 21.71 -12.79 5.47
C GLY A 433 20.93 -11.66 4.79
N PHE A 434 20.69 -10.54 5.49
CA PHE A 434 20.08 -9.35 4.87
C PHE A 434 21.01 -8.67 3.86
N GLU A 435 22.33 -8.75 4.05
CA GLU A 435 23.30 -8.15 3.12
C GLU A 435 23.54 -8.98 1.87
N ALA A 436 23.42 -10.30 1.96
CA ALA A 436 23.77 -11.23 0.88
C ALA A 436 23.13 -10.89 -0.49
N PRO A 437 21.83 -10.52 -0.59
CA PRO A 437 21.21 -10.17 -1.87
C PRO A 437 21.74 -8.86 -2.49
N HIS A 438 22.39 -8.01 -1.69
CA HIS A 438 22.84 -6.67 -2.09
C HIS A 438 24.35 -6.58 -2.30
N ARG A 439 25.07 -7.70 -2.17
CA ARG A 439 26.52 -7.77 -2.40
C ARG A 439 26.82 -7.57 -3.88
N ASN A 440 27.85 -6.77 -4.16
CA ASN A 440 28.39 -6.61 -5.49
C ASN A 440 29.21 -7.86 -5.90
N LYS A 441 29.80 -7.84 -7.10
CA LYS A 441 30.63 -8.93 -7.63
C LYS A 441 31.84 -9.27 -6.73
N ASN A 442 32.26 -8.36 -5.87
CA ASN A 442 33.38 -8.52 -4.95
C ASN A 442 32.93 -9.09 -3.59
N GLY A 443 31.64 -9.39 -3.41
CA GLY A 443 31.11 -9.94 -2.16
C GLY A 443 30.82 -8.89 -1.07
N GLU A 444 30.89 -7.59 -1.40
CA GLU A 444 30.67 -6.49 -0.45
C GLU A 444 29.44 -5.66 -0.83
N VAL A 445 28.75 -5.10 0.15
CA VAL A 445 27.69 -4.11 -0.11
C VAL A 445 28.35 -2.74 -0.17
N SER A 446 28.07 -1.96 -1.23
CA SER A 446 28.62 -0.60 -1.31
C SER A 446 28.01 0.30 -0.24
N LEU A 447 28.79 1.25 0.30
CA LEU A 447 28.30 2.20 1.32
C LEU A 447 27.04 2.96 0.84
N GLN A 448 26.98 3.30 -0.44
CA GLN A 448 25.82 3.96 -1.06
C GLN A 448 24.59 3.06 -1.21
N SER A 449 24.75 1.74 -1.13
CA SER A 449 23.65 0.77 -1.19
C SER A 449 23.28 0.20 0.17
N MET A 450 23.94 0.60 1.25
CA MET A 450 23.68 0.09 2.61
C MET A 450 22.25 0.37 3.10
N TRP A 451 21.56 1.34 2.53
CA TRP A 451 20.16 1.60 2.85
C TRP A 451 19.23 0.46 2.39
N LYS A 452 19.63 -0.36 1.41
CA LYS A 452 18.80 -1.48 0.92
C LYS A 452 18.65 -2.62 1.93
N PRO A 453 19.74 -3.21 2.50
CA PRO A 453 19.60 -4.20 3.56
C PRO A 453 18.97 -3.58 4.83
N ALA A 454 19.24 -2.29 5.11
CA ALA A 454 18.58 -1.58 6.20
C ALA A 454 17.05 -1.50 5.99
N TYR A 455 16.62 -1.22 4.76
CA TYR A 455 15.21 -1.16 4.38
C TYR A 455 14.56 -2.55 4.50
N ASP A 456 15.19 -3.60 3.99
CA ASP A 456 14.66 -4.97 4.07
C ASP A 456 14.50 -5.42 5.54
N PHE A 457 15.49 -5.11 6.38
CA PHE A 457 15.41 -5.35 7.81
C PHE A 457 14.25 -4.58 8.45
N LEU A 458 14.19 -3.25 8.26
CA LEU A 458 13.17 -2.41 8.87
C LEU A 458 11.76 -2.74 8.36
N TYR A 459 11.62 -3.09 7.08
CA TYR A 459 10.37 -3.54 6.49
C TYR A 459 9.90 -4.83 7.15
N THR A 460 10.75 -5.85 7.21
CA THR A 460 10.47 -7.14 7.87
C THR A 460 10.15 -6.96 9.35
N TRP A 461 10.95 -6.13 10.04
CA TRP A 461 10.75 -5.77 11.44
C TRP A 461 9.41 -5.07 11.66
N SER A 462 9.01 -4.19 10.75
CA SER A 462 7.75 -3.44 10.86
C SER A 462 6.51 -4.31 10.66
N SER A 463 6.62 -5.43 9.93
CA SER A 463 5.49 -6.32 9.65
C SER A 463 4.83 -6.89 10.91
N ARG A 464 5.59 -7.00 12.02
CA ARG A 464 5.07 -7.46 13.32
C ARG A 464 4.01 -6.54 13.94
N TYR A 465 3.94 -5.29 13.50
CA TYR A 465 2.99 -4.31 14.04
C TYR A 465 1.65 -4.32 13.31
N GLY A 466 1.52 -4.97 12.15
CA GLY A 466 0.30 -4.96 11.34
C GLY A 466 -0.20 -3.53 11.08
N ASN A 467 -1.41 -3.21 11.56
CA ASN A 467 -2.01 -1.87 11.45
C ASN A 467 -1.55 -0.87 12.54
N GLY A 468 -0.67 -1.28 13.46
CA GLY A 468 -0.18 -0.47 14.58
C GLY A 468 0.92 0.52 14.20
N TYR A 469 0.71 1.37 13.19
CA TYR A 469 1.72 2.31 12.68
C TYR A 469 2.26 3.28 13.75
N GLY A 470 1.41 3.78 14.65
CA GLY A 470 1.84 4.67 15.73
C GLY A 470 2.82 4.01 16.71
N ALA A 471 2.56 2.76 17.10
CA ALA A 471 3.44 1.98 17.95
C ALA A 471 4.75 1.64 17.24
N MET A 472 4.68 1.27 15.96
CA MET A 472 5.87 0.99 15.15
C MET A 472 6.80 2.21 15.07
N ILE A 473 6.27 3.39 14.74
CA ILE A 473 7.07 4.61 14.64
C ILE A 473 7.64 4.97 16.02
N GLN A 474 6.88 4.77 17.11
CA GLN A 474 7.33 5.07 18.47
C GLN A 474 8.48 4.16 18.92
N ASP A 475 8.42 2.87 18.60
CA ASP A 475 9.48 1.91 18.92
C ASP A 475 10.73 2.14 18.07
N LEU A 476 10.54 2.47 16.77
CA LEU A 476 11.64 2.85 15.90
C LEU A 476 12.35 4.12 16.41
N HIS A 477 11.57 5.14 16.79
CA HIS A 477 12.07 6.37 17.38
C HIS A 477 12.94 6.10 18.61
N LEU A 478 12.44 5.29 19.56
CA LEU A 478 13.19 4.89 20.76
C LEU A 478 14.43 4.04 20.44
N GLY A 479 14.35 3.17 19.43
CA GLY A 479 15.48 2.36 18.98
C GLY A 479 16.63 3.23 18.46
N LEU A 480 16.29 4.22 17.62
CA LEU A 480 17.25 5.18 17.06
C LEU A 480 17.83 6.10 18.12
N ASP A 481 17.00 6.54 19.07
CA ASP A 481 17.42 7.35 20.23
C ASP A 481 18.43 6.62 21.12
N LYS A 482 18.32 5.28 21.23
CA LYS A 482 19.21 4.47 22.07
C LYS A 482 20.57 4.24 21.45
N MET A 483 20.76 4.40 20.14
CA MET A 483 22.03 4.15 19.44
C MET A 483 23.20 4.92 20.08
N LYS A 484 24.43 4.40 19.94
CA LYS A 484 25.68 5.01 20.46
C LYS A 484 25.79 6.48 20.04
N THR A 485 25.46 6.78 18.79
CA THR A 485 25.36 8.14 18.23
C THR A 485 23.95 8.38 17.66
N PRO A 486 23.00 8.87 18.47
CA PRO A 486 21.60 8.93 18.07
C PRO A 486 21.36 9.78 16.81
N VAL A 487 20.82 9.16 15.76
CA VAL A 487 20.51 9.83 14.47
C VAL A 487 19.40 10.88 14.66
N THR A 488 18.47 10.60 15.57
CA THR A 488 17.32 11.44 15.95
C THR A 488 17.69 12.80 16.53
N ARG A 489 18.94 13.01 16.98
CA ARG A 489 19.39 14.33 17.44
C ARG A 489 19.46 15.34 16.29
N GLN A 490 19.88 14.86 15.11
CA GLN A 490 20.04 15.63 13.88
C GLN A 490 18.81 15.48 12.97
N TRP A 491 18.29 14.25 12.85
CA TRP A 491 17.14 13.93 12.01
C TRP A 491 15.85 13.78 12.84
N ARG A 492 15.13 14.90 13.03
CA ARG A 492 13.93 14.95 13.87
C ARG A 492 12.62 14.64 13.14
N GLN A 493 12.67 14.28 11.88
CA GLN A 493 11.46 14.10 11.08
C GLN A 493 10.60 12.92 11.55
N ILE A 494 11.20 11.91 12.21
CA ILE A 494 10.43 10.84 12.88
C ILE A 494 9.60 11.39 14.03
N THR A 495 10.14 12.32 14.82
CA THR A 495 9.37 13.02 15.88
C THR A 495 8.18 13.76 15.26
N GLY A 496 8.41 14.41 14.12
CA GLY A 496 7.36 15.02 13.33
C GLY A 496 6.30 14.02 12.87
N ALA A 497 6.70 12.88 12.29
CA ALA A 497 5.78 11.84 11.85
C ALA A 497 4.98 11.23 13.02
N LEU A 498 5.58 11.11 14.21
CA LEU A 498 4.87 10.74 15.44
C LEU A 498 3.79 11.74 15.81
N ILE A 499 4.09 13.04 15.72
CA ILE A 499 3.09 14.09 15.93
C ILE A 499 1.97 13.93 14.90
N THR A 500 2.29 13.72 13.62
CA THR A 500 1.29 13.50 12.57
C THR A 500 0.33 12.38 12.94
N VAL A 501 0.84 11.17 13.18
CA VAL A 501 -0.03 10.00 13.38
C VAL A 501 -0.87 10.08 14.65
N ASN A 502 -0.41 10.82 15.67
CA ASN A 502 -1.18 11.03 16.89
C ASN A 502 -2.20 12.18 16.79
N CYS A 503 -2.09 13.04 15.76
CA CYS A 503 -3.01 14.15 15.53
C CYS A 503 -4.01 13.89 14.39
N MET A 504 -3.87 12.81 13.61
CA MET A 504 -4.77 12.47 12.50
C MET A 504 -6.24 12.33 12.95
N GLU A 505 -6.48 11.67 14.07
CA GLU A 505 -7.84 11.50 14.64
C GLU A 505 -8.46 12.84 15.02
N ILE A 506 -7.69 13.72 15.68
CA ILE A 506 -8.14 15.06 16.07
C ILE A 506 -8.44 15.92 14.84
N LEU A 507 -7.61 15.81 13.80
CA LEU A 507 -7.84 16.50 12.55
C LEU A 507 -9.12 15.99 11.88
N HIS A 508 -9.31 14.67 11.82
CA HIS A 508 -10.52 14.05 11.28
C HIS A 508 -11.77 14.57 11.98
N ASP A 509 -11.83 14.45 13.32
CA ASP A 509 -12.97 14.86 14.13
C ASP A 509 -13.30 16.36 13.99
N SER A 510 -12.28 17.19 13.77
CA SER A 510 -12.46 18.64 13.61
C SER A 510 -12.87 19.04 12.20
N ALA A 511 -12.31 18.39 11.18
CA ALA A 511 -12.48 18.77 9.78
C ALA A 511 -13.69 18.11 9.09
N PHE A 512 -14.12 16.93 9.58
CA PHE A 512 -15.20 16.12 9.00
C PHE A 512 -16.26 15.82 10.07
N PRO A 513 -17.10 16.80 10.42
CA PRO A 513 -18.17 16.59 11.40
C PRO A 513 -19.15 15.52 10.91
N LYS A 514 -19.66 14.73 11.84
CA LYS A 514 -20.80 13.84 11.55
C LYS A 514 -22.02 14.69 11.19
N PRO A 515 -22.80 14.30 10.18
CA PRO A 515 -24.00 15.01 9.76
C PRO A 515 -25.04 15.12 10.88
#